data_AF-A0A1Y2VZ27-F1
#
_entry.id   AF-A0A1Y2VZ27-F1
#
_cell.length_a   1.000
_cell.length_b   1.000
_cell.length_c   1.000
_cell.angle_alpha   90.00
_cell.angle_beta   90.00
_cell.angle_gamma   90.00
#
_symmetry.space_group_name_H-M   'P 1'
#
loop_
_entity.id
_entity.type
_entity.pdbx_description
1 polymer ?
#
loop_
_entity_poly.entity_id
_entity_poly.type
_entity_poly.pdbx_seq_one_letter_code
_entity_poly.pdbx_strand_id
1 'polypeptide(L)'
;MNMDRTLTEQGAALSRIMQDLIQLSEEGDRVYLIQRLELFNRLVDDVASLQDRLQKEVTEAEKTSNENRQMKERAIEEAKSLESQKEKLGQQLEQLAEERGACLKKSEELQSELSNVNQRDRTELDTHLEALKTSSGTSLEILQDIKKAVELLPEGLKKLDEFDTLNEKLKKLEDLDVLRQEVKQLGEDDGKDEKFERQMASKDQEIEDIRLQGQTELAAKVEEFKKRSADIKGSYDKTTSELQELINTVESELESKSTELTNLQAQFNKRFGEEATRTISAQESLGQQLSQLVSDVGAIQASLQGFQQAQTLEEEICRLKEKAVEDKADITRLKNENKAPAGDYAKAAAELETSYDGASKTDDIEKKFQGLDSVLESMNEKLKMTEVEKTLGQLKESLTSLHSENQDLTKDKISHLEENLQQKILDLNKKDGEIQEKADDVRNSQTQWEATKAGLEKEIQSLGEDKEKLEQSNELLKVELERLKRMNDDTASLLRPPTKRSRTSPDASYQADEWLEAIYDVTKYVVAHKPVIEADSSLTRAEVVSMMFPVVMTERSRGNLRFFLDQANADRWYCFDDIAENSHQGSKTLVTPQGRCTDHDSCLLVRRGTGENQDAFMCKSSSSSSGSSVA
;
A
#
# COMPACT_ATOMS: atom_id res chain seq x y z
N MET A 1 60.01 -36.89 21.54
CA MET A 1 61.37 -36.36 21.24
C MET A 1 62.28 -36.24 22.45
N ASN A 2 62.02 -35.41 23.47
CA ASN A 2 62.92 -35.34 24.64
C ASN A 2 62.90 -36.61 25.52
N MET A 3 61.76 -37.30 25.64
CA MET A 3 61.64 -38.51 26.47
C MET A 3 62.26 -39.75 25.82
N ASP A 4 62.13 -39.90 24.50
CA ASP A 4 62.78 -40.97 23.71
C ASP A 4 64.31 -40.93 23.85
N ARG A 5 64.87 -39.72 23.87
CA ARG A 5 66.31 -39.51 24.06
C ARG A 5 66.76 -39.96 25.45
N THR A 6 66.01 -39.63 26.49
CA THR A 6 66.31 -40.05 27.87
C THR A 6 66.22 -41.57 28.06
N LEU A 7 65.19 -42.22 27.49
CA LEU A 7 65.04 -43.68 27.51
C LEU A 7 66.19 -44.37 26.76
N THR A 8 66.63 -43.80 25.63
CA THR A 8 67.77 -44.32 24.86
C THR A 8 69.08 -44.18 25.62
N GLU A 9 69.31 -43.03 26.27
CA GLU A 9 70.51 -42.77 27.08
C GLU A 9 70.57 -43.67 28.33
N GLN A 10 69.43 -43.89 29.01
CA GLN A 10 69.35 -44.82 30.15
C GLN A 10 69.47 -46.29 29.74
N GLY A 11 68.88 -46.69 28.61
CA GLY A 11 69.06 -48.03 28.05
C GLY A 11 70.53 -48.33 27.71
N ALA A 12 71.24 -47.33 27.17
CA ALA A 12 72.68 -47.45 26.94
C ALA A 12 73.50 -47.55 28.24
N ALA A 13 73.08 -46.85 29.30
CA ALA A 13 73.73 -46.94 30.62
C ALA A 13 73.51 -48.31 31.29
N LEU A 14 72.29 -48.85 31.23
CA LEU A 14 71.97 -50.21 31.68
C LEU A 14 72.80 -51.27 30.94
N SER A 15 72.93 -51.13 29.62
CA SER A 15 73.72 -52.06 28.81
C SER A 15 75.21 -52.06 29.20
N ARG A 16 75.79 -50.89 29.51
CA ARG A 16 77.18 -50.80 30.01
C ARG A 16 77.34 -51.42 31.39
N ILE A 17 76.42 -51.17 32.33
CA ILE A 17 76.49 -51.75 33.68
C ILE A 17 76.32 -53.27 33.63
N MET A 18 75.49 -53.78 32.72
CA MET A 18 75.33 -55.22 32.52
C MET A 18 76.61 -55.87 31.96
N GLN A 19 77.32 -55.19 31.05
CA GLN A 19 78.65 -55.63 30.58
C GLN A 19 79.70 -55.61 31.70
N ASP A 20 79.75 -54.53 32.49
CA ASP A 20 80.63 -54.43 33.67
C ASP A 20 80.36 -55.58 34.66
N LEU A 21 79.08 -55.89 34.94
CA LEU A 21 78.69 -56.97 35.85
C LEU A 21 79.10 -58.37 35.36
N ILE A 22 79.02 -58.62 34.05
CA ILE A 22 79.48 -59.88 33.44
C ILE A 22 80.99 -60.01 33.65
N GLN A 23 81.76 -58.96 33.34
CA GLN A 23 83.22 -58.97 33.48
C GLN A 23 83.67 -59.14 34.94
N LEU A 24 83.01 -58.47 35.87
CA LEU A 24 83.33 -58.58 37.31
C LEU A 24 82.97 -59.93 37.92
N SER A 25 81.96 -60.61 37.36
CA SER A 25 81.62 -61.98 37.78
C SER A 25 82.70 -62.99 37.40
N GLU A 26 83.49 -62.70 36.36
CA GLU A 26 84.65 -63.49 35.92
C GLU A 26 85.91 -63.18 36.75
N GLU A 27 86.05 -61.94 37.25
CA GLU A 27 87.22 -61.46 38.00
C GLU A 27 87.16 -61.71 39.53
N GLY A 28 85.99 -62.05 40.09
CA GLY A 28 85.84 -62.54 41.47
C GLY A 28 85.80 -61.48 42.58
N ASP A 29 85.73 -60.18 42.24
CA ASP A 29 85.58 -59.10 43.24
C ASP A 29 84.14 -58.95 43.72
N ARG A 30 83.84 -59.68 44.79
CA ARG A 30 82.48 -59.80 45.35
C ARG A 30 81.92 -58.48 45.90
N VAL A 31 82.76 -57.56 46.36
CA VAL A 31 82.29 -56.29 46.96
C VAL A 31 81.86 -55.32 45.86
N TYR A 32 82.69 -55.20 44.81
CA TYR A 32 82.38 -54.35 43.66
C TYR A 32 81.18 -54.88 42.85
N LEU A 33 81.04 -56.21 42.75
CA LEU A 33 79.87 -56.85 42.13
C LEU A 33 78.54 -56.49 42.83
N ILE A 34 78.51 -56.48 44.17
CA ILE A 34 77.30 -56.14 44.94
C ILE A 34 76.90 -54.68 44.70
N GLN A 35 77.85 -53.74 44.75
CA GLN A 35 77.57 -52.32 44.49
C GLN A 35 77.05 -52.07 43.08
N ARG A 36 77.62 -52.77 42.08
CA ARG A 36 77.16 -52.67 40.69
C ARG A 36 75.78 -53.31 40.48
N LEU A 37 75.46 -54.39 41.19
CA LEU A 37 74.12 -55.00 41.18
C LEU A 37 73.07 -54.07 41.80
N GLU A 38 73.40 -53.38 42.89
CA GLU A 38 72.51 -52.38 43.49
C GLU A 38 72.26 -51.19 42.55
N LEU A 39 73.31 -50.69 41.88
CA LEU A 39 73.20 -49.64 40.87
C LEU A 39 72.33 -50.10 39.69
N PHE A 40 72.53 -51.34 39.22
CA PHE A 40 71.73 -51.94 38.15
C PHE A 40 70.25 -52.02 38.55
N ASN A 41 69.94 -52.52 39.74
CA ASN A 41 68.56 -52.62 40.23
C ASN A 41 67.88 -51.25 40.32
N ARG A 42 68.58 -50.21 40.83
CA ARG A 42 68.03 -48.84 40.84
C ARG A 42 67.75 -48.30 39.44
N LEU A 43 68.62 -48.56 38.48
CA LEU A 43 68.40 -48.15 37.09
C LEU A 43 67.25 -48.91 36.43
N VAL A 44 67.07 -50.20 36.75
CA VAL A 44 65.91 -50.97 36.31
C VAL A 44 64.62 -50.37 36.89
N ASP A 45 64.61 -50.03 38.18
CA ASP A 45 63.46 -49.39 38.83
C ASP A 45 63.15 -48.00 38.23
N ASP A 46 64.18 -47.19 37.95
CA ASP A 46 64.04 -45.88 37.32
C ASP A 46 63.47 -45.99 35.89
N VAL A 47 63.94 -46.97 35.11
CA VAL A 47 63.42 -47.23 33.76
C VAL A 47 61.99 -47.74 33.81
N ALA A 48 61.65 -48.62 34.75
CA ALA A 48 60.28 -49.08 34.94
C ALA A 48 59.32 -47.93 35.31
N SER A 49 59.74 -47.05 36.23
CA SER A 49 58.98 -45.85 36.62
C SER A 49 58.79 -44.87 35.45
N LEU A 50 59.82 -44.67 34.62
CA LEU A 50 59.72 -43.84 33.43
C LEU A 50 58.83 -44.46 32.35
N GLN A 51 58.87 -45.78 32.20
CA GLN A 51 57.99 -46.51 31.29
C GLN A 51 56.53 -46.40 31.73
N ASP A 52 56.23 -46.54 33.02
CA ASP A 52 54.87 -46.35 33.57
C ASP A 52 54.36 -44.93 33.37
N ARG A 53 55.22 -43.92 33.59
CA ARG A 53 54.87 -42.52 33.34
C ARG A 53 54.62 -42.23 31.87
N LEU A 54 55.46 -42.76 30.97
CA LEU A 54 55.26 -42.62 29.53
C LEU A 54 53.95 -43.30 29.10
N GLN A 55 53.67 -44.51 29.60
CA GLN A 55 52.43 -45.22 29.32
C GLN A 55 51.22 -44.40 29.75
N LYS A 56 51.28 -43.79 30.94
CA LYS A 56 50.21 -42.92 31.46
C LYS A 56 50.02 -41.68 30.58
N GLU A 57 51.10 -40.96 30.23
CA GLU A 57 51.04 -39.79 29.36
C GLU A 57 50.49 -40.13 27.96
N VAL A 58 50.86 -41.28 27.40
CA VAL A 58 50.32 -41.76 26.12
C VAL A 58 48.83 -42.04 26.23
N THR A 59 48.38 -42.75 27.27
CA THR A 59 46.94 -43.03 27.45
C THR A 59 46.11 -41.77 27.69
N GLU A 60 46.66 -40.76 28.38
CA GLU A 60 45.98 -39.50 28.62
C GLU A 60 45.92 -38.65 27.34
N ALA A 61 47.00 -38.63 26.55
CA ALA A 61 47.02 -38.00 25.23
C ALA A 61 46.06 -38.67 24.24
N GLU A 62 45.98 -40.00 24.24
CA GLU A 62 45.01 -40.76 23.43
C GLU A 62 43.56 -40.46 23.86
N LYS A 63 43.31 -40.36 25.17
CA LYS A 63 41.99 -39.97 25.70
C LYS A 63 41.61 -38.57 25.23
N THR A 64 42.48 -37.57 25.39
CA THR A 64 42.23 -36.20 24.93
C THR A 64 42.08 -36.13 23.41
N SER A 65 42.86 -36.92 22.66
CA SER A 65 42.73 -37.01 21.20
C SER A 65 41.37 -37.60 20.79
N ASN A 66 40.87 -38.62 21.50
CA ASN A 66 39.55 -39.18 21.25
C ASN A 66 38.42 -38.22 21.62
N GLU A 67 38.54 -37.49 22.73
CA GLU A 67 37.57 -36.46 23.13
C GLU A 67 37.50 -35.32 22.08
N ASN A 68 38.65 -34.86 21.58
CA ASN A 68 38.72 -33.87 20.51
C ASN A 68 38.11 -34.40 19.21
N ARG A 69 38.36 -35.67 18.87
CA ARG A 69 37.75 -36.31 17.69
C ARG A 69 36.22 -36.36 17.82
N GLN A 70 35.70 -36.74 18.98
CA GLN A 70 34.26 -36.77 19.23
C GLN A 70 33.63 -35.37 19.17
N MET A 71 34.29 -34.35 19.72
CA MET A 71 33.81 -32.97 19.61
C MET A 71 33.76 -32.50 18.15
N LYS A 72 34.78 -32.84 17.36
CA LYS A 72 34.83 -32.51 15.92
C LYS A 72 33.73 -33.24 15.14
N GLU A 73 33.47 -34.51 15.43
CA GLU A 73 32.37 -35.28 14.82
C GLU A 73 31.01 -34.65 15.14
N ARG A 74 30.77 -34.24 16.40
CA ARG A 74 29.53 -33.52 16.77
C ARG A 74 29.36 -32.19 16.05
N ALA A 75 30.43 -31.39 15.97
CA ALA A 75 30.39 -30.10 15.27
C ALA A 75 30.09 -30.26 13.76
N ILE A 76 30.64 -31.31 13.13
CA ILE A 76 30.34 -31.62 11.72
C ILE A 76 28.88 -32.03 11.55
N GLU A 77 28.33 -32.80 12.49
CA GLU A 77 26.94 -33.27 12.43
C GLU A 77 25.94 -32.11 12.68
N GLU A 78 26.27 -31.21 13.59
CA GLU A 78 25.52 -29.97 13.83
C GLU A 78 25.56 -29.04 12.61
N ALA A 79 26.73 -28.86 11.98
CA ALA A 79 26.86 -28.08 10.75
C ALA A 79 26.02 -28.66 9.60
N LYS A 80 26.01 -29.99 9.43
CA LYS A 80 25.15 -30.66 8.43
C LYS A 80 23.66 -30.47 8.74
N SER A 81 23.27 -30.51 10.01
CA SER A 81 21.89 -30.26 10.44
C SER A 81 21.47 -28.83 10.10
N LEU A 82 22.32 -27.84 10.37
CA LEU A 82 22.07 -26.44 10.04
C LEU A 82 22.00 -26.19 8.53
N GLU A 83 22.88 -26.82 7.74
CA GLU A 83 22.84 -26.75 6.27
C GLU A 83 21.51 -27.31 5.72
N SER A 84 21.03 -28.44 6.27
CA SER A 84 19.73 -29.02 5.91
C SER A 84 18.56 -28.11 6.30
N GLN A 85 18.62 -27.45 7.45
CA GLN A 85 17.60 -26.48 7.86
C GLN A 85 17.59 -25.25 6.95
N LYS A 86 18.76 -24.74 6.57
CA LYS A 86 18.90 -23.64 5.62
C LYS A 86 18.32 -23.98 4.26
N GLU A 87 18.56 -25.20 3.77
CA GLU A 87 17.98 -25.67 2.50
C GLU A 87 16.45 -25.76 2.57
N LYS A 88 15.89 -26.27 3.67
CA LYS A 88 14.43 -26.27 3.90
C LYS A 88 13.83 -24.87 3.95
N LEU A 89 14.49 -23.92 4.63
CA LEU A 89 14.06 -22.53 4.65
C LEU A 89 14.13 -21.89 3.26
N GLY A 90 15.15 -22.21 2.46
CA GLY A 90 15.26 -21.79 1.07
C GLY A 90 14.07 -22.28 0.23
N GLN A 91 13.72 -23.56 0.33
CA GLN A 91 12.55 -24.14 -0.35
C GLN A 91 11.23 -23.50 0.10
N GLN A 92 11.07 -23.21 1.40
CA GLN A 92 9.88 -22.52 1.91
C GLN A 92 9.77 -21.08 1.39
N LEU A 93 10.88 -20.35 1.31
CA LEU A 93 10.90 -18.99 0.75
C LEU A 93 10.57 -18.99 -0.74
N GLU A 94 11.06 -19.98 -1.49
CA GLU A 94 10.75 -20.14 -2.92
C GLU A 94 9.26 -20.46 -3.11
N GLN A 95 8.69 -21.36 -2.31
CA GLN A 95 7.26 -21.67 -2.33
C GLN A 95 6.40 -20.44 -1.99
N LEU A 96 6.78 -19.64 -0.99
CA LEU A 96 6.08 -18.40 -0.65
C LEU A 96 6.16 -17.35 -1.78
N ALA A 97 7.29 -17.29 -2.50
CA ALA A 97 7.43 -16.42 -3.65
C ALA A 97 6.51 -16.86 -4.82
N GLU A 98 6.38 -18.17 -5.05
CA GLU A 98 5.43 -18.73 -6.03
C GLU A 98 3.97 -18.45 -5.64
N GLU A 99 3.59 -18.67 -4.37
CA GLU A 99 2.25 -18.37 -3.85
C GLU A 99 1.91 -16.88 -3.96
N ARG A 100 2.88 -16.00 -3.66
CA ARG A 100 2.74 -14.55 -3.86
C ARG A 100 2.54 -14.21 -5.33
N GLY A 101 3.29 -14.83 -6.24
CA GLY A 101 3.13 -14.65 -7.68
C GLY A 101 1.76 -15.09 -8.19
N ALA A 102 1.27 -16.24 -7.71
CA ALA A 102 -0.08 -16.73 -8.03
C ALA A 102 -1.18 -15.79 -7.49
N CYS A 103 -1.00 -15.26 -6.28
CA CYS A 103 -1.92 -14.30 -5.67
C CYS A 103 -1.98 -12.98 -6.46
N LEU A 104 -0.83 -12.43 -6.87
CA LEU A 104 -0.76 -11.23 -7.72
C LEU A 104 -1.47 -11.44 -9.05
N LYS A 105 -1.20 -12.58 -9.71
CA LYS A 105 -1.87 -12.93 -10.97
C LYS A 105 -3.38 -13.04 -10.81
N LYS A 106 -3.84 -13.65 -9.72
CA LYS A 106 -5.28 -13.73 -9.41
C LYS A 106 -5.91 -12.37 -9.10
N SER A 107 -5.16 -11.47 -8.46
CA SER A 107 -5.58 -10.08 -8.27
C SER A 107 -5.73 -9.34 -9.59
N GLU A 108 -4.79 -9.53 -10.53
CA GLU A 108 -4.88 -8.96 -11.88
C GLU A 108 -6.08 -9.51 -12.67
N GLU A 109 -6.33 -10.83 -12.57
CA GLU A 109 -7.51 -11.49 -13.15
C GLU A 109 -8.80 -10.90 -12.59
N LEU A 110 -8.92 -10.78 -11.26
CA LEU A 110 -10.09 -10.17 -10.61
C LEU A 110 -10.26 -8.69 -10.97
N GLN A 111 -9.18 -7.93 -11.10
CA GLN A 111 -9.23 -6.53 -11.52
C GLN A 111 -9.69 -6.40 -12.98
N SER A 112 -9.27 -7.32 -13.85
CA SER A 112 -9.78 -7.42 -15.22
C SER A 112 -11.26 -7.83 -15.25
N GLU A 113 -11.70 -8.78 -14.42
CA GLU A 113 -13.11 -9.16 -14.31
C GLU A 113 -13.96 -8.00 -13.81
N LEU A 114 -13.51 -7.26 -12.81
CA LEU A 114 -14.20 -6.07 -12.29
C LEU A 114 -14.31 -4.97 -13.37
N SER A 115 -13.25 -4.76 -14.15
CA SER A 115 -13.28 -3.82 -15.28
C SER A 115 -14.31 -4.26 -16.34
N ASN A 116 -14.36 -5.55 -16.66
CA ASN A 116 -15.34 -6.11 -17.59
C ASN A 116 -16.78 -6.00 -17.07
N VAL A 117 -17.02 -6.22 -15.77
CA VAL A 117 -18.34 -6.05 -15.14
C VAL A 117 -18.75 -4.58 -15.19
N ASN A 118 -17.88 -3.65 -14.78
CA ASN A 118 -18.18 -2.22 -14.84
C ASN A 118 -18.46 -1.74 -16.27
N GLN A 119 -17.75 -2.29 -17.26
CA GLN A 119 -18.01 -1.99 -18.66
C GLN A 119 -19.36 -2.55 -19.12
N ARG A 120 -19.70 -3.77 -18.71
CA ARG A 120 -21.00 -4.40 -18.99
C ARG A 120 -22.15 -3.60 -18.38
N ASP A 121 -22.05 -3.27 -17.10
CA ASP A 121 -23.05 -2.49 -16.36
C ASP A 121 -23.23 -1.10 -16.99
N ARG A 122 -22.15 -0.45 -17.42
CA ARG A 122 -22.22 0.80 -18.21
C ARG A 122 -22.96 0.61 -19.53
N THR A 123 -22.62 -0.41 -20.30
CA THR A 123 -23.32 -0.65 -21.57
C THR A 123 -24.80 -0.98 -21.37
N GLU A 124 -25.15 -1.69 -20.30
CA GLU A 124 -26.53 -2.02 -19.97
C GLU A 124 -27.30 -0.77 -19.51
N LEU A 125 -26.68 0.09 -18.70
CA LEU A 125 -27.22 1.39 -18.31
C LEU A 125 -27.41 2.32 -19.52
N ASP A 126 -26.44 2.40 -20.43
CA ASP A 126 -26.53 3.18 -21.67
C ASP A 126 -27.67 2.67 -22.56
N THR A 127 -27.82 1.35 -22.67
CA THR A 127 -28.92 0.73 -23.43
C THR A 127 -30.27 1.06 -22.79
N HIS A 128 -30.36 1.03 -21.46
CA HIS A 128 -31.57 1.40 -20.73
C HIS A 128 -31.89 2.90 -20.85
N LEU A 129 -30.89 3.77 -20.76
CA LEU A 129 -31.04 5.21 -20.99
C LEU A 129 -31.56 5.50 -22.39
N GLU A 130 -31.06 4.80 -23.40
CA GLU A 130 -31.50 5.00 -24.77
C GLU A 130 -32.91 4.48 -25.01
N ALA A 131 -33.28 3.34 -24.40
CA ALA A 131 -34.66 2.85 -24.38
C ALA A 131 -35.62 3.87 -23.72
N LEU A 132 -35.18 4.49 -22.62
CA LEU A 132 -35.93 5.55 -21.92
C LEU A 132 -36.07 6.81 -22.78
N LYS A 133 -35.02 7.21 -23.52
CA LYS A 133 -35.11 8.32 -24.48
C LYS A 133 -36.13 8.02 -25.58
N THR A 134 -36.11 6.82 -26.16
CA THR A 134 -37.11 6.43 -27.17
C THR A 134 -38.53 6.42 -26.60
N SER A 135 -38.73 5.87 -25.39
CA SER A 135 -40.02 5.89 -24.68
C SER A 135 -40.52 7.32 -24.38
N SER A 136 -39.60 8.19 -23.96
CA SER A 136 -39.90 9.62 -23.75
C SER A 136 -40.26 10.34 -25.05
N GLY A 137 -39.67 9.94 -26.18
CA GLY A 137 -40.02 10.43 -27.52
C GLY A 137 -41.47 10.11 -27.89
N THR A 138 -41.92 8.86 -27.67
CA THR A 138 -43.33 8.48 -27.84
C THR A 138 -44.27 9.24 -26.90
N SER A 139 -43.86 9.48 -25.65
CA SER A 139 -44.64 10.31 -24.72
C SER A 139 -44.75 11.77 -25.21
N LEU A 140 -43.71 12.29 -25.86
CA LEU A 140 -43.66 13.64 -26.42
C LEU A 140 -44.53 13.77 -27.68
N GLU A 141 -44.63 12.73 -28.51
CA GLU A 141 -45.59 12.64 -29.61
C GLU A 141 -47.03 12.66 -29.12
N ILE A 142 -47.36 11.89 -28.07
CA ILE A 142 -48.70 11.89 -27.45
C ILE A 142 -49.05 13.29 -26.92
N LEU A 143 -48.11 13.97 -26.25
CA LEU A 143 -48.31 15.34 -25.76
C LEU A 143 -48.45 16.36 -26.91
N GLN A 144 -47.77 16.17 -28.04
CA GLN A 144 -47.95 17.00 -29.24
C GLN A 144 -49.32 16.79 -29.88
N ASP A 145 -49.84 15.56 -29.92
CA ASP A 145 -51.17 15.26 -30.41
C ASP A 145 -52.27 15.84 -29.51
N ILE A 146 -52.09 15.79 -28.18
CA ILE A 146 -52.96 16.48 -27.22
C ILE A 146 -52.91 18.00 -27.42
N LYS A 147 -51.72 18.57 -27.61
CA LYS A 147 -51.56 20.01 -27.90
C LYS A 147 -52.29 20.40 -29.19
N LYS A 148 -52.18 19.61 -30.27
CA LYS A 148 -52.94 19.82 -31.51
C LYS A 148 -54.45 19.74 -31.29
N ALA A 149 -54.93 18.79 -30.51
CA ALA A 149 -56.35 18.68 -30.18
C ALA A 149 -56.85 19.91 -29.37
N VAL A 150 -56.02 20.43 -28.46
CA VAL A 150 -56.31 21.65 -27.69
C VAL A 150 -56.24 22.92 -28.56
N GLU A 151 -55.36 22.98 -29.56
CA GLU A 151 -55.29 24.10 -30.51
C GLU A 151 -56.49 24.17 -31.45
N LEU A 152 -57.26 23.08 -31.62
CA LEU A 152 -58.50 23.03 -32.41
C LEU A 152 -59.76 23.44 -31.61
N LEU A 153 -59.70 23.46 -30.26
CA LEU A 153 -60.80 23.89 -29.39
C LEU A 153 -61.26 25.35 -29.64
N PRO A 154 -60.37 26.33 -29.86
CA PRO A 154 -60.74 27.71 -30.21
C PRO A 154 -61.55 27.85 -31.51
N GLU A 155 -61.31 27.01 -32.51
CA GLU A 155 -62.12 26.99 -33.75
C GLU A 155 -63.52 26.39 -33.53
N GLY A 156 -63.65 25.47 -32.58
CA GLY A 156 -64.95 25.01 -32.08
C GLY A 156 -65.70 26.09 -31.31
N LEU A 157 -65.00 26.88 -30.50
CA LEU A 157 -65.54 28.01 -29.73
C LEU A 157 -65.96 29.19 -30.61
N LYS A 158 -65.27 29.48 -31.71
CA LYS A 158 -65.71 30.50 -32.70
C LYS A 158 -67.06 30.19 -33.35
N LYS A 159 -67.42 28.90 -33.47
CA LYS A 159 -68.76 28.50 -33.95
C LYS A 159 -69.85 28.69 -32.88
N LEU A 160 -69.46 28.89 -31.62
CA LEU A 160 -70.36 29.29 -30.54
C LEU A 160 -70.77 30.76 -30.69
N ASP A 161 -69.89 31.65 -31.15
CA ASP A 161 -70.24 33.05 -31.45
C ASP A 161 -71.32 33.14 -32.56
N GLU A 162 -71.31 32.22 -33.53
CA GLU A 162 -72.38 32.10 -34.53
C GLU A 162 -73.73 31.70 -33.91
N PHE A 163 -73.71 31.01 -32.77
CA PHE A 163 -74.89 30.62 -32.01
C PHE A 163 -75.50 31.82 -31.29
N ASP A 164 -74.67 32.66 -30.66
CA ASP A 164 -75.10 33.92 -30.04
C ASP A 164 -75.70 34.87 -31.07
N THR A 165 -75.10 34.93 -32.28
CA THR A 165 -75.61 35.74 -33.39
C THR A 165 -76.99 35.26 -33.88
N LEU A 166 -77.25 33.94 -33.85
CA LEU A 166 -78.53 33.34 -34.21
C LEU A 166 -79.61 33.57 -33.14
N ASN A 167 -79.20 33.49 -31.87
CA ASN A 167 -80.07 33.77 -30.73
C ASN A 167 -80.49 35.24 -30.68
N GLU A 168 -79.59 36.16 -31.05
CA GLU A 168 -79.90 37.59 -31.16
C GLU A 168 -80.84 37.90 -32.34
N LYS A 169 -80.76 37.15 -33.45
CA LYS A 169 -81.74 37.25 -34.55
C LYS A 169 -83.13 36.75 -34.14
N LEU A 170 -83.21 35.69 -33.33
CA LEU A 170 -84.46 35.17 -32.77
C LEU A 170 -85.10 36.17 -31.82
N LYS A 171 -84.30 36.82 -30.96
CA LYS A 171 -84.77 37.88 -30.07
C LYS A 171 -85.33 39.09 -30.84
N LYS A 172 -84.70 39.48 -31.95
CA LYS A 172 -85.21 40.54 -32.84
C LYS A 172 -86.54 40.18 -33.52
N LEU A 173 -86.84 38.89 -33.72
CA LEU A 173 -88.14 38.44 -34.20
C LEU A 173 -89.22 38.51 -33.11
N GLU A 174 -88.87 38.24 -31.84
CA GLU A 174 -89.77 38.44 -30.70
C GLU A 174 -90.11 39.92 -30.49
N ASP A 175 -89.14 40.82 -30.63
CA ASP A 175 -89.35 42.27 -30.57
C ASP A 175 -90.27 42.77 -31.71
N LEU A 176 -90.20 42.14 -32.89
CA LEU A 176 -91.10 42.41 -34.02
C LEU A 176 -92.55 41.95 -33.74
N ASP A 177 -92.75 40.86 -33.00
CA ASP A 177 -94.08 40.42 -32.56
C ASP A 177 -94.72 41.39 -31.55
N VAL A 178 -93.91 42.07 -30.72
CA VAL A 178 -94.39 43.15 -29.83
C VAL A 178 -94.85 44.36 -30.64
N LEU A 179 -94.03 44.84 -31.59
CA LEU A 179 -94.40 45.92 -32.52
C LEU A 179 -95.65 45.57 -33.35
N ARG A 180 -95.84 44.29 -33.69
CA ARG A 180 -97.02 43.78 -34.38
C ARG A 180 -98.29 43.84 -33.52
N GLN A 181 -98.21 43.56 -32.22
CA GLN A 181 -99.34 43.75 -31.30
C GLN A 181 -99.72 45.23 -31.17
N GLU A 182 -98.73 46.13 -31.14
CA GLU A 182 -98.97 47.59 -31.10
C GLU A 182 -99.62 48.10 -32.40
N VAL A 183 -99.16 47.65 -33.58
CA VAL A 183 -99.78 48.03 -34.87
C VAL A 183 -101.20 47.47 -35.02
N LYS A 184 -101.46 46.27 -34.48
CA LYS A 184 -102.80 45.68 -34.47
C LYS A 184 -103.77 46.47 -33.58
N GLN A 185 -103.30 46.94 -32.42
CA GLN A 185 -104.07 47.85 -31.55
C GLN A 185 -104.34 49.20 -32.21
N LEU A 186 -103.38 49.75 -32.96
CA LEU A 186 -103.56 51.01 -33.69
C LEU A 186 -104.53 50.89 -34.89
N GLY A 187 -104.60 49.71 -35.52
CA GLY A 187 -105.55 49.43 -36.62
C GLY A 187 -106.98 49.13 -36.19
N GLU A 188 -107.22 48.82 -34.91
CA GLU A 188 -108.58 48.65 -34.35
C GLU A 188 -109.29 50.00 -34.10
N ASP A 189 -108.53 51.09 -34.00
CA ASP A 189 -109.04 52.45 -33.79
C ASP A 189 -109.44 53.17 -35.10
N ASP A 190 -108.89 52.77 -36.26
CA ASP A 190 -109.21 53.33 -37.58
C ASP A 190 -110.01 52.32 -38.42
N GLY A 191 -111.31 52.54 -38.56
CA GLY A 191 -112.28 51.58 -39.10
C GLY A 191 -111.88 50.81 -40.37
N LYS A 192 -111.83 49.47 -40.22
CA LYS A 192 -112.06 48.38 -41.19
C LYS A 192 -111.81 48.68 -42.67
N ASP A 193 -110.55 48.61 -43.08
CA ASP A 193 -110.15 48.41 -44.48
C ASP A 193 -109.77 46.92 -44.71
N GLU A 194 -110.64 46.16 -45.40
CA GLU A 194 -110.45 44.73 -45.73
C GLU A 194 -109.12 44.45 -46.46
N LYS A 195 -108.56 45.46 -47.14
CA LYS A 195 -107.27 45.35 -47.84
C LYS A 195 -106.09 45.31 -46.86
N PHE A 196 -106.20 46.02 -45.74
CA PHE A 196 -105.20 46.04 -44.67
C PHE A 196 -105.21 44.71 -43.90
N GLU A 197 -106.39 44.16 -43.58
CA GLU A 197 -106.50 42.84 -42.93
C GLU A 197 -105.88 41.71 -43.75
N ARG A 198 -106.08 41.70 -45.08
CA ARG A 198 -105.45 40.68 -45.95
C ARG A 198 -103.93 40.84 -46.05
N GLN A 199 -103.42 42.07 -46.06
CA GLN A 199 -101.98 42.32 -46.07
C GLN A 199 -101.33 41.95 -44.73
N MET A 200 -101.99 42.25 -43.61
CA MET A 200 -101.55 41.82 -42.27
C MET A 200 -101.59 40.29 -42.15
N ALA A 201 -102.65 39.61 -42.58
CA ALA A 201 -102.71 38.15 -42.58
C ALA A 201 -101.61 37.49 -43.45
N SER A 202 -101.27 38.09 -44.60
CA SER A 202 -100.17 37.61 -45.45
C SER A 202 -98.80 37.83 -44.81
N LYS A 203 -98.60 38.97 -44.14
CA LYS A 203 -97.36 39.27 -43.40
C LYS A 203 -97.22 38.40 -42.16
N ASP A 204 -98.32 38.10 -41.50
CA ASP A 204 -98.41 37.20 -40.35
C ASP A 204 -97.99 35.77 -40.72
N GLN A 205 -98.43 35.30 -41.90
CA GLN A 205 -98.01 34.00 -42.42
C GLN A 205 -96.51 34.00 -42.77
N GLU A 206 -95.99 35.06 -43.41
CA GLU A 206 -94.58 35.20 -43.76
C GLU A 206 -93.67 35.24 -42.52
N ILE A 207 -94.10 35.93 -41.46
CA ILE A 207 -93.39 35.99 -40.16
C ILE A 207 -93.42 34.63 -39.48
N GLU A 208 -94.56 33.94 -39.46
CA GLU A 208 -94.65 32.63 -38.82
C GLU A 208 -93.85 31.57 -39.58
N ASP A 209 -93.81 31.63 -40.91
CA ASP A 209 -92.96 30.77 -41.74
C ASP A 209 -91.46 31.02 -41.47
N ILE A 210 -91.03 32.29 -41.34
CA ILE A 210 -89.65 32.65 -40.96
C ILE A 210 -89.33 32.19 -39.53
N ARG A 211 -90.28 32.31 -38.60
CA ARG A 211 -90.13 31.88 -37.20
C ARG A 211 -89.98 30.36 -37.12
N LEU A 212 -90.82 29.62 -37.83
CA LEU A 212 -90.74 28.16 -37.91
C LEU A 212 -89.40 27.74 -38.54
N GLN A 213 -89.00 28.37 -39.64
CA GLN A 213 -87.73 28.07 -40.29
C GLN A 213 -86.53 28.35 -39.36
N GLY A 214 -86.51 29.49 -38.67
CA GLY A 214 -85.47 29.84 -37.72
C GLY A 214 -85.40 28.89 -36.52
N GLN A 215 -86.55 28.46 -35.98
CA GLN A 215 -86.61 27.46 -34.92
C GLN A 215 -86.11 26.09 -35.39
N THR A 216 -86.42 25.71 -36.63
CA THR A 216 -85.99 24.43 -37.21
C THR A 216 -84.47 24.42 -37.48
N GLU A 217 -83.92 25.51 -38.02
CA GLU A 217 -82.48 25.68 -38.23
C GLU A 217 -81.70 25.74 -36.91
N LEU A 218 -82.23 26.43 -35.89
CA LEU A 218 -81.63 26.45 -34.55
C LEU A 218 -81.64 25.05 -33.92
N ALA A 219 -82.76 24.33 -33.97
CA ALA A 219 -82.85 22.97 -33.45
C ALA A 219 -81.85 22.02 -34.13
N ALA A 220 -81.70 22.13 -35.46
CA ALA A 220 -80.71 21.36 -36.21
C ALA A 220 -79.26 21.68 -35.79
N LYS A 221 -78.93 22.97 -35.61
CA LYS A 221 -77.59 23.38 -35.13
C LYS A 221 -77.32 22.97 -33.69
N VAL A 222 -78.32 23.00 -32.81
CA VAL A 222 -78.21 22.51 -31.43
C VAL A 222 -77.91 21.02 -31.41
N GLU A 223 -78.58 20.22 -32.24
CA GLU A 223 -78.30 18.79 -32.34
C GLU A 223 -76.93 18.50 -32.97
N GLU A 224 -76.49 19.27 -33.97
CA GLU A 224 -75.12 19.17 -34.49
C GLU A 224 -74.08 19.48 -33.41
N PHE A 225 -74.31 20.52 -32.60
CA PHE A 225 -73.43 20.91 -31.50
C PHE A 225 -73.39 19.86 -30.40
N LYS A 226 -74.54 19.32 -29.98
CA LYS A 226 -74.60 18.21 -29.01
C LYS A 226 -73.84 17.00 -29.50
N LYS A 227 -73.98 16.64 -30.78
CA LYS A 227 -73.25 15.52 -31.38
C LYS A 227 -71.74 15.75 -31.36
N ARG A 228 -71.27 16.93 -31.81
CA ARG A 228 -69.84 17.29 -31.75
C ARG A 228 -69.29 17.32 -30.34
N SER A 229 -70.05 17.85 -29.37
CA SER A 229 -69.67 17.87 -27.97
C SER A 229 -69.52 16.46 -27.40
N ALA A 230 -70.44 15.55 -27.74
CA ALA A 230 -70.35 14.14 -27.38
C ALA A 230 -69.14 13.45 -28.02
N ASP A 231 -68.85 13.73 -29.30
CA ASP A 231 -67.68 13.18 -30.01
C ASP A 231 -66.35 13.66 -29.39
N ILE A 232 -66.25 14.96 -29.05
CA ILE A 232 -65.07 15.54 -28.38
C ILE A 232 -64.90 14.92 -26.99
N LYS A 233 -65.98 14.81 -26.22
CA LYS A 233 -65.93 14.19 -24.89
C LYS A 233 -65.50 12.72 -24.97
N GLY A 234 -66.04 11.96 -25.92
CA GLY A 234 -65.65 10.57 -26.15
C GLY A 234 -64.17 10.43 -26.55
N SER A 235 -63.65 11.35 -27.38
CA SER A 235 -62.23 11.39 -27.72
C SER A 235 -61.37 11.71 -26.48
N TYR A 236 -61.77 12.68 -25.67
CA TYR A 236 -61.05 13.07 -24.45
C TYR A 236 -61.01 11.94 -23.42
N ASP A 237 -62.15 11.29 -23.16
CA ASP A 237 -62.24 10.17 -22.23
C ASP A 237 -61.38 8.98 -22.70
N LYS A 238 -61.34 8.73 -24.02
CA LYS A 238 -60.48 7.71 -24.63
C LYS A 238 -59.00 8.03 -24.44
N THR A 239 -58.55 9.23 -24.79
CA THR A 239 -57.14 9.64 -24.65
C THR A 239 -56.70 9.68 -23.20
N THR A 240 -57.58 10.09 -22.28
CA THR A 240 -57.31 10.04 -20.83
C THR A 240 -57.13 8.61 -20.33
N SER A 241 -57.93 7.67 -20.85
CA SER A 241 -57.81 6.24 -20.51
C SER A 241 -56.50 5.64 -21.04
N GLU A 242 -56.13 5.95 -22.29
CA GLU A 242 -54.86 5.51 -22.91
C GLU A 242 -53.64 6.08 -22.15
N LEU A 243 -53.69 7.35 -21.72
CA LEU A 243 -52.66 7.97 -20.88
C LEU A 243 -52.53 7.27 -19.52
N GLN A 244 -53.65 6.96 -18.87
CA GLN A 244 -53.62 6.28 -17.58
C GLN A 244 -53.04 4.85 -17.69
N GLU A 245 -53.34 4.14 -18.78
CA GLU A 245 -52.76 2.82 -19.04
C GLU A 245 -51.23 2.90 -19.27
N LEU A 246 -50.77 3.93 -19.99
CA LEU A 246 -49.34 4.19 -20.18
C LEU A 246 -48.65 4.50 -18.84
N ILE A 247 -49.25 5.36 -18.00
CA ILE A 247 -48.72 5.70 -16.66
C ILE A 247 -48.58 4.43 -15.81
N ASN A 248 -49.63 3.60 -15.74
CA ASN A 248 -49.61 2.37 -14.97
C ASN A 248 -48.53 1.39 -15.47
N THR A 249 -48.30 1.34 -16.79
CA THR A 249 -47.26 0.50 -17.40
C THR A 249 -45.86 0.98 -17.01
N VAL A 250 -45.61 2.30 -17.11
CA VAL A 250 -44.33 2.90 -16.72
C VAL A 250 -44.05 2.74 -15.23
N GLU A 251 -45.06 2.94 -14.37
CA GLU A 251 -44.94 2.72 -12.92
C GLU A 251 -44.57 1.27 -12.60
N SER A 252 -45.23 0.30 -13.25
CA SER A 252 -44.92 -1.13 -13.08
C SER A 252 -43.51 -1.49 -13.56
N GLU A 253 -43.05 -0.94 -14.68
CA GLU A 253 -41.68 -1.17 -15.18
C GLU A 253 -40.63 -0.54 -14.25
N LEU A 254 -40.90 0.67 -13.74
CA LEU A 254 -40.04 1.36 -12.79
C LEU A 254 -39.90 0.57 -11.48
N GLU A 255 -41.01 0.03 -10.96
CA GLU A 255 -41.01 -0.77 -9.73
C GLU A 255 -40.29 -2.12 -9.93
N SER A 256 -40.49 -2.76 -11.07
CA SER A 256 -39.74 -3.97 -11.47
C SER A 256 -38.23 -3.70 -11.59
N LYS A 257 -37.82 -2.57 -12.18
CA LYS A 257 -36.41 -2.21 -12.31
C LYS A 257 -35.78 -1.78 -10.99
N SER A 258 -36.54 -1.10 -10.13
CA SER A 258 -36.12 -0.75 -8.76
C SER A 258 -35.84 -2.00 -7.92
N THR A 259 -36.69 -3.03 -8.02
CA THR A 259 -36.47 -4.31 -7.33
C THR A 259 -35.29 -5.09 -7.90
N GLU A 260 -35.09 -5.07 -9.23
CA GLU A 260 -33.92 -5.67 -9.88
C GLU A 260 -32.60 -5.01 -9.42
N LEU A 261 -32.53 -3.68 -9.40
CA LEU A 261 -31.40 -2.91 -8.89
C LEU A 261 -31.10 -3.22 -7.42
N THR A 262 -32.13 -3.30 -6.59
CA THR A 262 -31.98 -3.63 -5.16
C THR A 262 -31.40 -5.03 -4.97
N ASN A 263 -31.86 -6.00 -5.78
CA ASN A 263 -31.31 -7.36 -5.76
C ASN A 263 -29.86 -7.42 -6.26
N LEU A 264 -29.51 -6.70 -7.32
CA LEU A 264 -28.13 -6.59 -7.81
C LEU A 264 -27.21 -5.97 -6.75
N GLN A 265 -27.65 -4.90 -6.09
CA GLN A 265 -26.88 -4.25 -5.03
C GLN A 265 -26.69 -5.17 -3.81
N ALA A 266 -27.71 -5.96 -3.44
CA ALA A 266 -27.59 -6.97 -2.39
C ALA A 266 -26.59 -8.09 -2.77
N GLN A 267 -26.61 -8.56 -4.02
CA GLN A 267 -25.66 -9.57 -4.51
C GLN A 267 -24.22 -9.02 -4.55
N PHE A 268 -24.05 -7.78 -5.00
CA PHE A 268 -22.75 -7.10 -5.00
C PHE A 268 -22.19 -6.99 -3.59
N ASN A 269 -22.96 -6.45 -2.64
CA ASN A 269 -22.54 -6.30 -1.25
C ASN A 269 -22.18 -7.65 -0.62
N LYS A 270 -22.93 -8.72 -0.94
CA LYS A 270 -22.63 -10.07 -0.48
C LYS A 270 -21.30 -10.59 -1.02
N ARG A 271 -21.08 -10.52 -2.34
CA ARG A 271 -19.82 -10.99 -2.96
C ARG A 271 -18.62 -10.18 -2.47
N PHE A 272 -18.77 -8.86 -2.37
CA PHE A 272 -17.72 -7.98 -1.87
C PHE A 272 -17.38 -8.29 -0.41
N GLY A 273 -18.39 -8.51 0.45
CA GLY A 273 -18.18 -8.91 1.84
C GLY A 273 -17.49 -10.27 1.99
N GLU A 274 -17.88 -11.26 1.17
CA GLU A 274 -17.23 -12.58 1.15
C GLU A 274 -15.74 -12.48 0.72
N GLU A 275 -15.44 -11.68 -0.29
CA GLU A 275 -14.07 -11.50 -0.78
C GLU A 275 -13.18 -10.68 0.16
N ALA A 276 -13.74 -9.63 0.78
CA ALA A 276 -13.07 -8.88 1.84
C ALA A 276 -12.72 -9.80 3.02
N THR A 277 -13.65 -10.67 3.43
CA THR A 277 -13.41 -11.64 4.51
C THR A 277 -12.29 -12.62 4.16
N ARG A 278 -12.28 -13.15 2.93
CA ARG A 278 -11.18 -14.03 2.45
C ARG A 278 -9.83 -13.32 2.47
N THR A 279 -9.79 -12.06 2.04
CA THR A 279 -8.57 -11.27 2.01
C THR A 279 -8.03 -11.00 3.41
N ILE A 280 -8.92 -10.67 4.36
CA ILE A 280 -8.55 -10.49 5.78
C ILE A 280 -7.99 -11.79 6.35
N SER A 281 -8.67 -12.92 6.15
CA SER A 281 -8.17 -14.22 6.63
C SER A 281 -6.82 -14.62 6.01
N ALA A 282 -6.59 -14.30 4.73
CA ALA A 282 -5.29 -14.51 4.08
C ALA A 282 -4.19 -13.62 4.68
N GLN A 283 -4.50 -12.34 4.95
CA GLN A 283 -3.57 -11.42 5.62
C GLN A 283 -3.24 -11.86 7.05
N GLU A 284 -4.23 -12.33 7.81
CA GLU A 284 -4.01 -12.86 9.16
C GLU A 284 -3.11 -14.11 9.12
N SER A 285 -3.32 -15.01 8.16
CA SER A 285 -2.46 -16.19 7.97
C SER A 285 -1.02 -15.81 7.62
N LEU A 286 -0.84 -14.86 6.70
CA LEU A 286 0.48 -14.30 6.36
C LEU A 286 1.14 -13.63 7.57
N GLY A 287 0.39 -12.89 8.37
CA GLY A 287 0.88 -12.26 9.61
C GLY A 287 1.39 -13.29 10.63
N GLN A 288 0.69 -14.42 10.75
CA GLN A 288 1.13 -15.55 11.60
C GLN A 288 2.41 -16.19 11.07
N GLN A 289 2.50 -16.45 9.76
CA GLN A 289 3.72 -16.99 9.13
C GLN A 289 4.91 -16.04 9.30
N LEU A 290 4.72 -14.74 9.12
CA LEU A 290 5.78 -13.74 9.30
C LEU A 290 6.26 -13.68 10.76
N SER A 291 5.33 -13.76 11.71
CA SER A 291 5.66 -13.79 13.14
C SER A 291 6.48 -15.03 13.50
N GLN A 292 6.14 -16.19 12.92
CA GLN A 292 6.91 -17.42 13.09
C GLN A 292 8.31 -17.27 12.50
N LEU A 293 8.44 -16.71 11.29
CA LEU A 293 9.73 -16.48 10.64
C LEU A 293 10.64 -15.54 11.46
N VAL A 294 10.08 -14.47 12.03
CA VAL A 294 10.82 -13.55 12.92
C VAL A 294 11.31 -14.28 14.17
N SER A 295 10.48 -15.15 14.76
CA SER A 295 10.88 -16.00 15.88
C SER A 295 12.04 -16.92 15.51
N ASP A 296 11.96 -17.58 14.35
CA ASP A 296 12.98 -18.52 13.87
C ASP A 296 14.31 -17.80 13.57
N VAL A 297 14.26 -16.62 12.95
CA VAL A 297 15.45 -15.76 12.74
C VAL A 297 16.08 -15.36 14.07
N GLY A 298 15.27 -15.02 15.07
CA GLY A 298 15.75 -14.74 16.42
C GLY A 298 16.49 -15.92 17.05
N ALA A 299 15.96 -17.14 16.89
CA ALA A 299 16.61 -18.36 17.36
C ALA A 299 17.93 -18.66 16.64
N ILE A 300 17.99 -18.45 15.33
CA ILE A 300 19.22 -18.59 14.53
C ILE A 300 20.27 -17.56 14.98
N GLN A 301 19.87 -16.31 15.21
CA GLN A 301 20.78 -15.25 15.64
C GLN A 301 21.37 -15.53 17.04
N ALA A 302 20.56 -16.05 17.96
CA ALA A 302 21.04 -16.50 19.27
C ALA A 302 22.05 -17.65 19.15
N SER A 303 21.78 -18.61 18.25
CA SER A 303 22.69 -19.73 17.98
C SER A 303 24.02 -19.26 17.36
N LEU A 304 23.98 -18.30 16.44
CA LEU A 304 25.17 -17.69 15.84
C LEU A 304 26.02 -16.95 16.88
N GLN A 305 25.39 -16.22 17.80
CA GLN A 305 26.10 -15.59 18.92
C GLN A 305 26.76 -16.63 19.83
N GLY A 306 26.07 -17.74 20.11
CA GLY A 306 26.64 -18.87 20.84
C GLY A 306 27.88 -19.45 20.14
N PHE A 307 27.82 -19.61 18.82
CA PHE A 307 28.96 -20.08 18.02
C PHE A 307 30.14 -19.11 18.04
N GLN A 308 29.89 -17.80 17.92
CA GLN A 308 30.95 -16.78 18.02
C GLN A 308 31.64 -16.80 19.39
N GLN A 309 30.88 -16.95 20.47
CA GLN A 309 31.45 -17.11 21.81
C GLN A 309 32.30 -18.37 21.94
N ALA A 310 31.85 -19.50 21.37
CA ALA A 310 32.61 -20.74 21.35
C ALA A 310 33.93 -20.58 20.57
N GLN A 311 33.92 -19.87 19.44
CA GLN A 311 35.13 -19.59 18.67
C GLN A 311 36.14 -18.75 19.46
N THR A 312 35.69 -17.69 20.15
CA THR A 312 36.58 -16.88 21.01
C THR A 312 37.23 -17.73 22.11
N LEU A 313 36.45 -18.62 22.75
CA LEU A 313 36.99 -19.54 23.76
C LEU A 313 37.98 -20.53 23.16
N GLU A 314 37.76 -21.00 21.92
CA GLU A 314 38.68 -21.91 21.24
C GLU A 314 40.03 -21.23 20.91
N GLU A 315 39.99 -19.97 20.48
CA GLU A 315 41.19 -19.15 20.27
C GLU A 315 41.97 -18.93 21.58
N GLU A 316 41.26 -18.67 22.68
CA GLU A 316 41.87 -18.48 24.00
C GLU A 316 42.50 -19.77 24.54
N ILE A 317 41.84 -20.92 24.36
CA ILE A 317 42.40 -22.24 24.68
C ILE A 317 43.69 -22.50 23.88
N CYS A 318 43.72 -22.14 22.59
CA CYS A 318 44.93 -22.29 21.77
C CYS A 318 46.08 -21.44 22.32
N ARG A 319 45.81 -20.18 22.66
CA ARG A 319 46.81 -19.27 23.25
C ARG A 319 47.34 -19.77 24.59
N LEU A 320 46.47 -20.29 25.45
CA LEU A 320 46.86 -20.88 26.73
C LEU A 320 47.72 -22.13 26.55
N LYS A 321 47.43 -22.96 25.54
CA LYS A 321 48.26 -24.12 25.20
C LYS A 321 49.66 -23.70 24.74
N GLU A 322 49.78 -22.68 23.90
CA GLU A 322 51.07 -22.16 23.46
C GLU A 322 51.90 -21.64 24.65
N LYS A 323 51.27 -20.85 25.52
CA LYS A 323 51.92 -20.36 26.75
C LYS A 323 52.36 -21.49 27.67
N ALA A 324 51.55 -22.53 27.84
CA ALA A 324 51.92 -23.69 28.65
C ALA A 324 53.12 -24.46 28.08
N VAL A 325 53.27 -24.49 26.74
CA VAL A 325 54.46 -25.06 26.08
C VAL A 325 55.70 -24.22 26.34
N GLU A 326 55.59 -22.89 26.26
CA GLU A 326 56.67 -21.94 26.59
C GLU A 326 57.09 -22.07 28.06
N ASP A 327 56.13 -22.04 28.99
CA ASP A 327 56.39 -22.19 30.43
C ASP A 327 57.06 -23.54 30.74
N LYS A 328 56.66 -24.62 30.05
CA LYS A 328 57.29 -25.95 30.19
C LYS A 328 58.73 -25.95 29.65
N ALA A 329 59.00 -25.22 28.57
CA ALA A 329 60.36 -25.04 28.06
C ALA A 329 61.23 -24.24 29.04
N ASP A 330 60.71 -23.17 29.64
CA ASP A 330 61.41 -22.38 30.64
C ASP A 330 61.65 -23.14 31.94
N ILE A 331 60.68 -23.91 32.43
CA ILE A 331 60.87 -24.81 33.58
C ILE A 331 61.97 -25.83 33.28
N THR A 332 62.01 -26.37 32.07
CA THR A 332 63.06 -27.32 31.64
C THR A 332 64.43 -26.64 31.60
N ARG A 333 64.50 -25.38 31.13
CA ARG A 333 65.73 -24.56 31.14
C ARG A 333 66.23 -24.32 32.55
N LEU A 334 65.37 -23.81 33.45
CA LEU A 334 65.68 -23.55 34.86
C LEU A 334 66.10 -24.83 35.60
N LYS A 335 65.45 -25.97 35.29
CA LYS A 335 65.82 -27.26 35.88
C LYS A 335 67.22 -27.73 35.43
N ASN A 336 67.64 -27.40 34.21
CA ASN A 336 68.98 -27.69 33.72
C ASN A 336 70.03 -26.70 34.25
N GLU A 337 69.67 -25.42 34.41
CA GLU A 337 70.52 -24.41 35.05
C GLU A 337 70.76 -24.72 36.54
N ASN A 338 69.76 -25.26 37.25
CA ASN A 338 69.91 -25.72 38.64
C ASN A 338 70.59 -27.10 38.80
N LYS A 339 70.90 -27.81 37.71
CA LYS A 339 71.76 -29.02 37.79
C LYS A 339 73.25 -28.68 37.84
N ALA A 340 73.65 -27.47 37.46
CA ALA A 340 75.05 -27.04 37.49
C ALA A 340 75.62 -26.83 38.91
N PRO A 341 74.89 -26.29 39.92
CA PRO A 341 75.44 -26.12 41.27
C PRO A 341 75.39 -27.40 42.12
N ALA A 342 74.53 -28.37 41.80
CA ALA A 342 74.36 -29.59 42.59
C ALA A 342 75.56 -30.55 42.49
N GLY A 343 76.37 -30.44 41.42
CA GLY A 343 77.62 -31.20 41.28
C GLY A 343 78.75 -30.70 42.19
N ASP A 344 78.73 -29.42 42.57
CA ASP A 344 79.78 -28.81 43.38
C ASP A 344 79.54 -29.03 44.89
N TYR A 345 78.29 -29.16 45.33
CA TYR A 345 77.97 -29.53 46.72
C TYR A 345 78.22 -31.02 47.03
N ALA A 346 78.10 -31.91 46.04
CA ALA A 346 78.39 -33.34 46.22
C ALA A 346 79.91 -33.63 46.34
N LYS A 347 80.77 -32.77 45.78
CA LYS A 347 82.24 -32.87 45.92
C LYS A 347 82.74 -32.35 47.27
N ALA A 348 82.11 -31.32 47.84
CA ALA A 348 82.49 -30.78 49.16
C ALA A 348 82.04 -31.68 50.33
N ALA A 349 80.98 -32.47 50.17
CA ALA A 349 80.52 -33.40 51.20
C ALA A 349 81.40 -34.66 51.33
N ALA A 350 82.04 -35.10 50.23
CA ALA A 350 82.89 -36.29 50.22
C ALA A 350 84.28 -36.07 50.86
N GLU A 351 84.72 -34.82 51.05
CA GLU A 351 86.00 -34.49 51.70
C GLU A 351 85.91 -34.39 53.23
N LEU A 352 84.69 -34.42 53.80
CA LEU A 352 84.46 -34.26 55.25
C LEU A 352 84.28 -35.58 56.00
N GLU A 353 84.19 -36.71 55.30
CA GLU A 353 83.83 -38.03 55.85
C GLU A 353 85.04 -38.94 56.17
N THR A 354 86.26 -38.38 56.23
CA THR A 354 87.50 -39.12 56.52
C THR A 354 88.22 -38.70 57.80
N SER A 355 87.51 -38.40 58.89
CA SER A 355 88.17 -38.20 60.19
C SER A 355 87.31 -38.54 61.40
N TYR A 356 87.64 -39.70 61.96
CA TYR A 356 87.70 -40.00 63.40
C TYR A 356 86.61 -40.88 64.02
N ASP A 357 87.13 -41.79 64.86
CA ASP A 357 86.58 -43.03 65.37
C ASP A 357 86.53 -42.98 66.91
N GLY A 358 85.57 -43.68 67.51
CA GLY A 358 85.63 -44.13 68.92
C GLY A 358 84.87 -43.35 70.00
N ALA A 359 83.58 -43.67 70.21
CA ALA A 359 82.90 -43.60 71.52
C ALA A 359 81.69 -44.56 71.58
N SER A 360 81.94 -45.85 71.31
CA SER A 360 80.95 -46.80 70.80
C SER A 360 79.95 -47.44 71.78
N LYS A 361 79.67 -46.91 73.00
CA LYS A 361 78.71 -47.58 73.92
C LYS A 361 77.78 -46.69 74.76
N THR A 362 77.80 -45.38 74.55
CA THR A 362 76.77 -44.45 75.07
C THR A 362 75.99 -43.74 73.95
N ASP A 363 76.51 -43.84 72.73
CA ASP A 363 75.96 -43.28 71.50
C ASP A 363 74.73 -44.05 70.98
N ASP A 364 74.56 -45.34 71.30
CA ASP A 364 73.50 -46.19 70.73
C ASP A 364 72.10 -45.95 71.32
N ILE A 365 71.99 -45.25 72.46
CA ILE A 365 70.70 -44.89 73.08
C ILE A 365 70.39 -43.42 72.79
N GLU A 366 71.40 -42.54 72.85
CA GLU A 366 71.29 -41.14 72.42
C GLU A 366 71.04 -41.04 70.90
N LYS A 367 71.69 -41.85 70.04
CA LYS A 367 71.37 -41.96 68.60
C LYS A 367 70.03 -42.59 68.30
N LYS A 368 69.45 -43.38 69.22
CA LYS A 368 68.08 -43.88 69.03
C LYS A 368 67.05 -42.82 69.40
N PHE A 369 67.32 -41.96 70.40
CA PHE A 369 66.48 -40.81 70.72
C PHE A 369 66.69 -39.63 69.78
N GLN A 370 67.92 -39.24 69.46
CA GLN A 370 68.24 -38.29 68.38
C GLN A 370 67.89 -38.85 67.00
N GLY A 371 67.87 -40.17 66.81
CA GLY A 371 67.38 -40.79 65.59
C GLY A 371 65.85 -40.80 65.52
N LEU A 372 65.15 -40.91 66.65
CA LEU A 372 63.69 -40.74 66.71
C LEU A 372 63.29 -39.27 66.63
N ASP A 373 64.03 -38.36 67.27
CA ASP A 373 63.86 -36.91 67.16
C ASP A 373 64.29 -36.41 65.79
N SER A 374 65.36 -36.93 65.17
CA SER A 374 65.69 -36.61 63.78
C SER A 374 64.74 -37.28 62.80
N VAL A 375 64.11 -38.41 63.14
CA VAL A 375 63.04 -39.00 62.30
C VAL A 375 61.73 -38.25 62.50
N LEU A 376 61.41 -37.75 63.69
CA LEU A 376 60.24 -36.90 63.96
C LEU A 376 60.44 -35.50 63.41
N GLU A 377 61.64 -34.94 63.50
CA GLU A 377 62.03 -33.66 62.94
C GLU A 377 62.18 -33.82 61.43
N SER A 378 62.77 -34.90 60.89
CA SER A 378 62.72 -35.21 59.45
C SER A 378 61.33 -35.53 58.94
N MET A 379 60.44 -36.14 59.73
CA MET A 379 59.04 -36.38 59.34
C MET A 379 58.23 -35.10 59.45
N ASN A 380 58.43 -34.27 60.47
CA ASN A 380 57.78 -32.96 60.65
C ASN A 380 58.31 -31.94 59.64
N GLU A 381 59.57 -32.04 59.26
CA GLU A 381 60.24 -31.26 58.23
C GLU A 381 59.97 -31.84 56.84
N LYS A 382 59.63 -33.11 56.66
CA LYS A 382 59.01 -33.63 55.42
C LYS A 382 57.51 -33.35 55.34
N LEU A 383 56.81 -33.21 56.47
CA LEU A 383 55.42 -32.78 56.53
C LEU A 383 55.28 -31.28 56.25
N LYS A 384 56.24 -30.48 56.74
CA LYS A 384 56.34 -29.03 56.49
C LYS A 384 57.02 -28.74 55.14
N MET A 385 58.19 -29.31 54.87
CA MET A 385 58.90 -29.13 53.61
C MET A 385 58.54 -30.22 52.60
N THR A 386 57.66 -29.86 51.67
CA THR A 386 57.96 -29.74 50.21
C THR A 386 56.78 -30.10 49.33
N GLU A 387 55.82 -30.90 49.81
CA GLU A 387 54.76 -31.41 48.95
C GLU A 387 53.37 -31.00 49.44
N VAL A 388 53.07 -31.10 50.74
CA VAL A 388 51.77 -30.63 51.26
C VAL A 388 51.69 -29.12 51.33
N GLU A 389 52.66 -28.41 51.92
CA GLU A 389 52.65 -26.93 51.94
C GLU A 389 52.81 -26.33 50.54
N LYS A 390 53.56 -26.99 49.66
CA LYS A 390 53.71 -26.58 48.26
C LYS A 390 52.41 -26.79 47.49
N THR A 391 51.74 -27.93 47.65
CA THR A 391 50.43 -28.15 47.01
C THR A 391 49.35 -27.27 47.60
N LEU A 392 49.36 -26.99 48.92
CA LEU A 392 48.47 -26.02 49.56
C LEU A 392 48.74 -24.60 49.08
N GLY A 393 50.00 -24.22 48.89
CA GLY A 393 50.41 -22.94 48.32
C GLY A 393 49.95 -22.80 46.87
N GLN A 394 50.22 -23.81 46.04
CA GLN A 394 49.78 -23.87 44.64
C GLN A 394 48.25 -23.92 44.50
N LEU A 395 47.55 -24.63 45.40
CA LEU A 395 46.09 -24.61 45.45
C LEU A 395 45.59 -23.24 45.87
N LYS A 396 46.22 -22.57 46.85
CA LYS A 396 45.83 -21.21 47.26
C LYS A 396 46.04 -20.23 46.12
N GLU A 397 47.19 -20.28 45.44
CA GLU A 397 47.50 -19.45 44.28
C GLU A 397 46.52 -19.72 43.14
N SER A 398 46.24 -20.99 42.83
CA SER A 398 45.26 -21.38 41.81
C SER A 398 43.84 -20.93 42.19
N LEU A 399 43.47 -21.04 43.47
CA LEU A 399 42.17 -20.59 43.98
C LEU A 399 42.06 -19.07 43.89
N THR A 400 43.11 -18.32 44.26
CA THR A 400 43.12 -16.86 44.12
C THR A 400 43.11 -16.42 42.67
N SER A 401 43.82 -17.13 41.78
CA SER A 401 43.84 -16.88 40.34
C SER A 401 42.48 -17.15 39.72
N LEU A 402 41.85 -18.29 40.04
CA LEU A 402 40.50 -18.60 39.59
C LEU A 402 39.46 -17.65 40.17
N HIS A 403 39.67 -17.15 41.40
CA HIS A 403 38.77 -16.18 42.00
C HIS A 403 38.89 -14.82 41.32
N SER A 404 40.11 -14.33 41.07
CA SER A 404 40.30 -13.08 40.32
C SER A 404 39.81 -13.20 38.89
N GLU A 405 40.07 -14.32 38.21
CA GLU A 405 39.61 -14.57 36.85
C GLU A 405 38.08 -14.66 36.77
N ASN A 406 37.42 -15.36 37.71
CA ASN A 406 35.96 -15.34 37.80
C ASN A 406 35.43 -13.94 38.11
N GLN A 407 36.12 -13.16 38.94
CA GLN A 407 35.69 -11.82 39.30
C GLN A 407 35.83 -10.86 38.12
N ASP A 408 36.92 -10.95 37.34
CA ASP A 408 37.15 -10.19 36.13
C ASP A 408 36.17 -10.59 35.02
N LEU A 409 35.99 -11.89 34.77
CA LEU A 409 34.99 -12.39 33.81
C LEU A 409 33.56 -12.00 34.20
N THR A 410 33.23 -12.03 35.49
CA THR A 410 31.91 -11.61 35.97
C THR A 410 31.74 -10.11 35.81
N LYS A 411 32.76 -9.32 36.12
CA LYS A 411 32.74 -7.87 35.97
C LYS A 411 32.61 -7.48 34.50
N ASP A 412 33.38 -8.08 33.60
CA ASP A 412 33.32 -7.79 32.17
C ASP A 412 31.97 -8.19 31.55
N LYS A 413 31.43 -9.36 31.94
CA LYS A 413 30.09 -9.79 31.51
C LYS A 413 29.00 -8.87 32.02
N ILE A 414 29.07 -8.45 33.29
CA ILE A 414 28.10 -7.53 33.89
C ILE A 414 28.20 -6.17 33.20
N SER A 415 29.40 -5.61 33.02
CA SER A 415 29.59 -4.33 32.34
C SER A 415 29.11 -4.37 30.89
N HIS A 416 29.37 -5.45 30.15
CA HIS A 416 28.86 -5.60 28.80
C HIS A 416 27.34 -5.75 28.73
N LEU A 417 26.72 -6.43 29.71
CA LEU A 417 25.26 -6.52 29.81
C LEU A 417 24.63 -5.19 30.21
N GLU A 418 25.28 -4.42 31.10
CA GLU A 418 24.86 -3.07 31.48
C GLU A 418 24.94 -2.10 30.30
N GLU A 419 26.02 -2.13 29.52
CA GLU A 419 26.16 -1.33 28.30
C GLU A 419 25.08 -1.70 27.26
N ASN A 420 24.84 -2.99 27.02
CA ASN A 420 23.78 -3.44 26.13
C ASN A 420 22.38 -3.02 26.61
N LEU A 421 22.13 -3.07 27.92
CA LEU A 421 20.86 -2.59 28.50
C LEU A 421 20.71 -1.08 28.37
N GLN A 422 21.77 -0.31 28.64
CA GLN A 422 21.77 1.14 28.47
C GLN A 422 21.53 1.52 27.00
N GLN A 423 22.18 0.82 26.06
CA GLN A 423 21.98 1.04 24.63
C GLN A 423 20.52 0.74 24.23
N LYS A 424 19.95 -0.37 24.71
CA LYS A 424 18.53 -0.69 24.46
C LYS A 424 17.58 0.33 25.07
N ILE A 425 17.88 0.87 26.25
CA ILE A 425 17.08 1.93 26.88
C ILE A 425 17.12 3.21 26.02
N LEU A 426 18.29 3.58 25.50
CA LEU A 426 18.44 4.73 24.60
C LEU A 426 17.66 4.52 23.28
N ASP A 427 17.75 3.33 22.69
CA ASP A 427 17.02 3.00 21.46
C ASP A 427 15.51 3.00 21.70
N LEU A 428 15.04 2.48 22.84
CA LEU A 428 13.63 2.52 23.23
C LEU A 428 13.14 3.96 23.45
N ASN A 429 13.90 4.79 24.15
CA ASN A 429 13.55 6.20 24.34
C ASN A 429 13.51 6.97 23.02
N LYS A 430 14.42 6.66 22.09
CA LYS A 430 14.39 7.23 20.74
C LYS A 430 13.13 6.81 19.99
N LYS A 431 12.77 5.53 20.06
CA LYS A 431 11.56 4.99 19.43
C LYS A 431 10.29 5.57 20.05
N ASP A 432 10.27 5.77 21.35
CA ASP A 432 9.16 6.42 22.06
C ASP A 432 9.00 7.88 21.61
N GLY A 433 10.11 8.62 21.45
CA GLY A 433 10.10 9.96 20.86
C GLY A 433 9.58 9.99 19.42
N GLU A 434 10.01 9.05 18.57
CA GLU A 434 9.50 8.91 17.19
C GLU A 434 7.99 8.57 17.16
N ILE A 435 7.51 7.76 18.11
CA ILE A 435 6.08 7.44 18.25
C ILE A 435 5.30 8.68 18.69
N GLN A 436 5.84 9.45 19.65
CA GLN A 436 5.19 10.64 20.16
C GLN A 436 5.09 11.75 19.09
N GLU A 437 6.16 11.95 18.31
CA GLU A 437 6.16 12.86 17.16
C GLU A 437 5.11 12.45 16.12
N LYS A 438 5.04 11.16 15.77
CA LYS A 438 3.99 10.66 14.86
C LYS A 438 2.59 10.79 15.43
N ALA A 439 2.41 10.60 16.73
CA ALA A 439 1.11 10.78 17.39
C ALA A 439 0.67 12.24 17.33
N ASP A 440 1.59 13.18 17.52
CA ASP A 440 1.34 14.61 17.37
C ASP A 440 1.04 14.99 15.92
N ASP A 441 1.74 14.42 14.93
CA ASP A 441 1.45 14.62 13.50
C ASP A 441 0.05 14.11 13.12
N VAL A 442 -0.35 12.94 13.62
CA VAL A 442 -1.70 12.40 13.42
C VAL A 442 -2.74 13.31 14.06
N ARG A 443 -2.49 13.80 15.28
CA ARG A 443 -3.39 14.73 15.97
C ARG A 443 -3.53 16.05 15.22
N ASN A 444 -2.42 16.60 14.71
CA ASN A 444 -2.41 17.82 13.92
C ASN A 444 -3.17 17.64 12.60
N SER A 445 -2.92 16.51 11.91
CA SER A 445 -3.62 16.16 10.67
C SER A 445 -5.12 15.99 10.90
N GLN A 446 -5.52 15.37 12.01
CA GLN A 446 -6.93 15.21 12.36
C GLN A 446 -7.60 16.57 12.67
N THR A 447 -6.90 17.45 13.37
CA THR A 447 -7.39 18.81 13.65
C THR A 447 -7.55 19.62 12.35
N GLN A 448 -6.60 19.49 11.41
CA GLN A 448 -6.70 20.12 10.09
C GLN A 448 -7.87 19.55 9.29
N TRP A 449 -8.06 18.22 9.31
CA TRP A 449 -9.17 17.56 8.63
C TRP A 449 -10.53 18.03 9.16
N GLU A 450 -10.69 18.11 10.48
CA GLU A 450 -11.90 18.63 11.12
C GLU A 450 -12.15 20.10 10.74
N ALA A 451 -11.12 20.94 10.68
CA ALA A 451 -11.23 22.32 10.23
C ALA A 451 -11.65 22.43 8.75
N THR A 452 -11.06 21.62 7.86
CA THR A 452 -11.47 21.58 6.45
C THR A 452 -12.90 21.06 6.27
N LYS A 453 -13.30 20.04 7.04
CA LYS A 453 -14.67 19.52 7.01
C LYS A 453 -15.68 20.58 7.43
N ALA A 454 -15.42 21.28 8.53
CA ALA A 454 -16.27 22.39 8.98
C ALA A 454 -16.31 23.54 7.96
N GLY A 455 -15.22 23.78 7.23
CA GLY A 455 -15.17 24.73 6.11
C GLY A 455 -16.08 24.32 4.95
N LEU A 456 -15.99 23.06 4.52
CA LEU A 456 -16.82 22.50 3.44
C LEU A 456 -18.30 22.45 3.81
N GLU A 457 -18.64 22.12 5.06
CA GLU A 457 -20.02 22.13 5.54
C GLU A 457 -20.63 23.55 5.47
N LYS A 458 -19.84 24.58 5.81
CA LYS A 458 -20.26 25.99 5.63
C LYS A 458 -20.42 26.37 4.16
N GLU A 459 -19.54 25.90 3.29
CA GLU A 459 -19.62 26.17 1.85
C GLU A 459 -20.84 25.50 1.23
N ILE A 460 -21.13 24.25 1.59
CA ILE A 460 -22.35 23.53 1.19
C ILE A 460 -23.60 24.30 1.65
N GLN A 461 -23.60 24.78 2.90
CA GLN A 461 -24.71 25.57 3.42
C GLN A 461 -24.89 26.88 2.63
N SER A 462 -23.79 27.61 2.36
CA SER A 462 -23.83 28.83 1.55
C SER A 462 -24.33 28.59 0.13
N LEU A 463 -23.87 27.51 -0.53
CA LEU A 463 -24.33 27.13 -1.86
C LEU A 463 -25.80 26.74 -1.87
N GLY A 464 -26.29 26.10 -0.79
CA GLY A 464 -27.71 25.83 -0.59
C GLY A 464 -28.55 27.12 -0.52
N GLU A 465 -28.11 28.09 0.28
CA GLU A 465 -28.76 29.40 0.40
C GLU A 465 -28.75 30.18 -0.93
N ASP A 466 -27.64 30.15 -1.67
CA ASP A 466 -27.53 30.85 -2.95
C ASP A 466 -28.36 30.17 -4.05
N LYS A 467 -28.44 28.82 -4.03
CA LYS A 467 -29.36 28.08 -4.89
C LYS A 467 -30.81 28.48 -4.63
N GLU A 468 -31.21 28.56 -3.37
CA GLU A 468 -32.58 28.96 -3.00
C GLU A 468 -32.89 30.40 -3.46
N LYS A 469 -31.95 31.34 -3.28
CA LYS A 469 -32.09 32.71 -3.81
C LYS A 469 -32.20 32.73 -5.34
N LEU A 470 -31.41 31.92 -6.04
CA LEU A 470 -31.47 31.79 -7.50
C LEU A 470 -32.81 31.24 -7.96
N GLU A 471 -33.32 30.20 -7.31
CA GLU A 471 -34.64 29.62 -7.61
C GLU A 471 -35.75 30.66 -7.40
N GLN A 472 -35.72 31.40 -6.28
CA GLN A 472 -36.67 32.49 -6.02
C GLN A 472 -36.58 33.60 -7.08
N SER A 473 -35.37 34.02 -7.45
CA SER A 473 -35.16 35.03 -8.51
C SER A 473 -35.64 34.55 -9.88
N ASN A 474 -35.45 33.27 -10.19
CA ASN A 474 -35.86 32.70 -11.46
C ASN A 474 -37.38 32.60 -11.55
N GLU A 475 -38.06 32.29 -10.44
CA GLU A 475 -39.52 32.30 -10.36
C GLU A 475 -40.08 33.72 -10.53
N LEU A 476 -39.47 34.73 -9.90
CA LEU A 476 -39.82 36.14 -10.10
C LEU A 476 -39.63 36.57 -11.57
N LEU A 477 -38.54 36.16 -12.20
CA LEU A 477 -38.26 36.44 -13.61
C LEU A 477 -39.27 35.77 -14.55
N LYS A 478 -39.69 34.53 -14.27
CA LYS A 478 -40.75 33.86 -15.03
C LYS A 478 -42.06 34.64 -14.98
N VAL A 479 -42.48 35.06 -13.78
CA VAL A 479 -43.70 35.85 -13.60
C VAL A 479 -43.61 37.17 -14.38
N GLU A 480 -42.47 37.85 -14.34
CA GLU A 480 -42.28 39.12 -15.08
C GLU A 480 -42.21 38.90 -16.60
N LEU A 481 -41.58 37.84 -17.08
CA LEU A 481 -41.59 37.44 -18.49
C LEU A 481 -43.01 37.18 -18.99
N GLU A 482 -43.82 36.50 -18.19
CA GLU A 482 -45.20 36.19 -18.52
C GLU A 482 -46.09 37.45 -18.52
N ARG A 483 -45.82 38.39 -17.60
CA ARG A 483 -46.43 39.73 -17.58
C ARG A 483 -46.06 40.53 -18.84
N LEU A 484 -44.77 40.54 -19.21
CA LEU A 484 -44.28 41.24 -20.41
C LEU A 484 -44.82 40.61 -21.70
N LYS A 485 -44.94 39.29 -21.77
CA LYS A 485 -45.58 38.60 -22.90
C LYS A 485 -47.04 39.04 -23.08
N ARG A 486 -47.83 39.05 -22.01
CA ARG A 486 -49.23 39.53 -22.07
C ARG A 486 -49.30 41.00 -22.54
N MET A 487 -48.44 41.86 -22.00
CA MET A 487 -48.39 43.26 -22.44
C MET A 487 -47.97 43.41 -23.91
N ASN A 488 -47.04 42.58 -24.39
CA ASN A 488 -46.60 42.59 -25.78
C ASN A 488 -47.68 42.04 -26.73
N ASP A 489 -48.42 41.02 -26.32
CA ASP A 489 -49.56 40.49 -27.10
C ASP A 489 -50.71 41.51 -27.17
N ASP A 490 -50.99 42.21 -26.06
CA ASP A 490 -51.99 43.28 -26.00
C ASP A 490 -51.61 44.48 -26.89
N THR A 491 -50.34 44.91 -26.87
CA THR A 491 -49.83 46.01 -27.71
C THR A 491 -49.65 45.62 -29.18
N ALA A 492 -49.27 44.37 -29.47
CA ALA A 492 -49.19 43.84 -30.84
C ALA A 492 -50.58 43.68 -31.49
N SER A 493 -51.64 43.51 -30.69
CA SER A 493 -53.03 43.48 -31.19
C SER A 493 -53.51 44.86 -31.67
N LEU A 494 -53.03 45.95 -31.06
CA LEU A 494 -53.47 47.33 -31.34
C LEU A 494 -52.71 48.00 -32.49
N LEU A 495 -51.55 47.46 -32.91
CA LEU A 495 -50.64 48.09 -33.89
C LEU A 495 -50.50 47.30 -35.19
N ARG A 496 -51.44 46.41 -35.56
CA ARG A 496 -51.31 45.57 -36.76
C ARG A 496 -51.85 46.26 -38.04
N PRO A 497 -51.00 46.75 -38.98
CA PRO A 497 -51.41 46.99 -40.36
C PRO A 497 -51.45 45.66 -41.14
N PRO A 498 -52.32 45.52 -42.15
CA PRO A 498 -52.45 44.28 -42.91
C PRO A 498 -51.21 44.08 -43.78
N THR A 499 -50.38 43.10 -43.42
CA THR A 499 -49.13 42.80 -44.12
C THR A 499 -49.21 41.48 -44.87
N LYS A 500 -48.85 41.55 -46.16
CA LYS A 500 -48.71 40.41 -47.07
C LYS A 500 -47.67 39.44 -46.51
N ARG A 501 -47.96 38.14 -46.66
CA ARG A 501 -47.10 37.00 -46.27
C ARG A 501 -45.66 37.23 -46.74
N SER A 502 -44.77 37.55 -45.82
CA SER A 502 -43.34 37.40 -46.00
C SER A 502 -42.93 36.00 -45.54
N ARG A 503 -42.14 35.33 -46.37
CA ARG A 503 -41.38 34.14 -45.99
C ARG A 503 -40.33 34.57 -44.96
N THR A 504 -40.55 34.22 -43.70
CA THR A 504 -39.48 34.15 -42.71
C THR A 504 -39.59 32.79 -42.04
N SER A 505 -38.52 32.01 -42.17
CA SER A 505 -38.35 30.75 -41.46
C SER A 505 -38.45 30.99 -39.96
N PRO A 506 -39.13 30.14 -39.19
CA PRO A 506 -39.15 30.24 -37.75
C PRO A 506 -37.79 29.85 -37.19
N ASP A 507 -37.25 30.72 -36.34
CA ASP A 507 -36.39 30.43 -35.20
C ASP A 507 -35.68 29.07 -35.20
N ALA A 508 -34.50 29.03 -35.83
CA ALA A 508 -33.46 28.15 -35.36
C ALA A 508 -32.96 28.73 -34.04
N SER A 509 -33.52 28.26 -32.92
CA SER A 509 -32.81 28.28 -31.65
C SER A 509 -31.50 27.52 -31.89
N TYR A 510 -30.41 28.26 -32.12
CA TYR A 510 -29.07 27.68 -32.05
C TYR A 510 -28.86 27.27 -30.59
N GLN A 511 -29.33 26.07 -30.22
CA GLN A 511 -28.60 25.27 -29.26
C GLN A 511 -27.21 25.15 -29.86
N ALA A 512 -26.26 25.89 -29.31
CA ALA A 512 -24.86 25.69 -29.65
C ALA A 512 -24.59 24.20 -29.39
N ASP A 513 -24.23 23.49 -30.45
CA ASP A 513 -23.86 22.09 -30.36
C ASP A 513 -22.74 21.98 -29.32
N GLU A 514 -22.98 21.29 -28.22
CA GLU A 514 -22.03 21.13 -27.11
C GLU A 514 -20.68 20.59 -27.61
N TRP A 515 -20.71 19.82 -28.71
CA TRP A 515 -19.51 19.35 -29.39
C TRP A 515 -18.72 20.49 -30.07
N LEU A 516 -19.40 21.45 -30.71
CA LEU A 516 -18.77 22.63 -31.30
C LEU A 516 -18.18 23.55 -30.23
N GLU A 517 -18.86 23.70 -29.10
CA GLU A 517 -18.37 24.50 -27.97
C GLU A 517 -17.10 23.88 -27.37
N ALA A 518 -17.10 22.57 -27.12
CA ALA A 518 -15.94 21.84 -26.64
C ALA A 518 -14.73 21.94 -27.59
N ILE A 519 -14.95 21.81 -28.91
CA ILE A 519 -13.90 21.98 -29.91
C ILE A 519 -13.37 23.40 -29.95
N TYR A 520 -14.26 24.39 -29.84
CA TYR A 520 -13.89 25.80 -29.85
C TYR A 520 -13.01 26.14 -28.65
N ASP A 521 -13.33 25.61 -27.46
CA ASP A 521 -12.55 25.82 -26.24
C ASP A 521 -11.17 25.18 -26.30
N VAL A 522 -11.07 23.95 -26.81
CA VAL A 522 -9.78 23.27 -27.02
C VAL A 522 -8.94 24.04 -28.04
N THR A 523 -9.56 24.49 -29.13
CA THR A 523 -8.88 25.28 -30.16
C THR A 523 -8.36 26.60 -29.61
N LYS A 524 -9.19 27.31 -28.84
CA LYS A 524 -8.81 28.56 -28.17
C LYS A 524 -7.64 28.37 -27.21
N TYR A 525 -7.64 27.26 -26.45
CA TYR A 525 -6.54 26.90 -25.56
C TYR A 525 -5.22 26.70 -26.32
N VAL A 526 -5.23 25.89 -27.38
CA VAL A 526 -4.03 25.61 -28.19
C VAL A 526 -3.50 26.88 -28.89
N VAL A 527 -4.40 27.76 -29.34
CA VAL A 527 -4.02 29.04 -29.96
C VAL A 527 -3.41 30.00 -28.95
N ALA A 528 -3.92 30.04 -27.72
CA ALA A 528 -3.39 30.86 -26.64
C ALA A 528 -2.00 30.39 -26.19
N HIS A 529 -1.78 29.06 -26.17
CA HIS A 529 -0.59 28.45 -25.58
C HIS A 529 0.31 27.72 -26.59
N LYS A 530 0.53 28.34 -27.74
CA LYS A 530 1.11 27.73 -28.95
C LYS A 530 2.29 26.78 -28.67
N PRO A 531 2.30 25.57 -29.25
CA PRO A 531 3.49 24.72 -29.21
C PRO A 531 4.59 25.30 -30.10
N VAL A 532 5.79 25.43 -29.53
CA VAL A 532 7.01 25.89 -30.20
C VAL A 532 8.01 24.74 -30.21
N ILE A 533 8.39 24.27 -31.38
CA ILE A 533 9.34 23.16 -31.52
C ILE A 533 10.75 23.69 -31.33
N GLU A 534 11.53 23.03 -30.47
CA GLU A 534 12.93 23.37 -30.27
C GLU A 534 13.74 23.11 -31.55
N ALA A 535 14.74 23.96 -31.83
CA ALA A 535 15.46 23.96 -33.11
C ALA A 535 16.26 22.67 -33.39
N ASP A 536 16.63 21.93 -32.35
CA ASP A 536 17.34 20.65 -32.38
C ASP A 536 16.40 19.44 -32.31
N SER A 537 15.08 19.66 -32.23
CA SER A 537 14.10 18.58 -32.22
C SER A 537 13.81 18.04 -33.62
N SER A 538 13.69 16.71 -33.72
CA SER A 538 13.22 16.02 -34.93
C SER A 538 11.71 16.10 -35.14
N LEU A 539 10.97 16.73 -34.23
CA LEU A 539 9.51 16.78 -34.29
C LEU A 539 8.99 17.76 -35.35
N THR A 540 7.93 17.37 -36.03
CA THR A 540 7.12 18.25 -36.88
C THR A 540 5.97 18.87 -36.09
N ARG A 541 5.41 19.98 -36.59
CA ARG A 541 4.23 20.62 -35.98
C ARG A 541 3.02 19.69 -35.94
N ALA A 542 2.85 18.86 -36.97
CA ALA A 542 1.76 17.91 -37.03
C ALA A 542 1.88 16.84 -35.93
N GLU A 543 3.09 16.34 -35.68
CA GLU A 543 3.35 15.35 -34.62
C GLU A 543 3.11 15.94 -33.24
N VAL A 544 3.59 17.15 -32.96
CA VAL A 544 3.36 17.83 -31.67
C VAL A 544 1.87 18.05 -31.41
N VAL A 545 1.14 18.55 -32.40
CA VAL A 545 -0.31 18.76 -32.26
C VAL A 545 -1.04 17.44 -32.06
N SER A 546 -0.66 16.38 -32.80
CA SER A 546 -1.28 15.06 -32.66
C SER A 546 -1.05 14.42 -31.29
N MET A 547 0.12 14.67 -30.68
CA MET A 547 0.43 14.22 -29.32
C MET A 547 -0.29 15.06 -28.25
N MET A 548 -0.39 16.39 -28.45
CA MET A 548 -1.02 17.26 -27.45
C MET A 548 -2.55 17.18 -27.45
N PHE A 549 -3.17 17.02 -28.63
CA PHE A 549 -4.61 17.16 -28.81
C PHE A 549 -5.44 16.24 -27.91
N PRO A 550 -5.16 14.92 -27.80
CA PRO A 550 -5.95 14.02 -26.95
C PRO A 550 -5.92 14.42 -25.47
N VAL A 551 -4.78 14.95 -25.01
CA VAL A 551 -4.52 15.30 -23.62
C VAL A 551 -5.26 16.58 -23.23
N VAL A 552 -5.31 17.58 -24.12
CA VAL A 552 -5.97 18.87 -23.85
C VAL A 552 -7.50 18.82 -23.97
N MET A 553 -8.09 17.68 -24.35
CA MET A 553 -9.54 17.53 -24.44
C MET A 553 -10.23 17.62 -23.08
N THR A 554 -9.56 17.26 -21.99
CA THR A 554 -10.15 17.33 -20.65
C THR A 554 -9.91 18.70 -20.00
N GLU A 555 -10.92 19.23 -19.32
CA GLU A 555 -10.82 20.53 -18.63
C GLU A 555 -9.78 20.51 -17.51
N ARG A 556 -9.71 19.41 -16.76
CA ARG A 556 -8.71 19.18 -15.71
C ARG A 556 -7.29 19.26 -16.25
N SER A 557 -7.00 18.59 -17.36
CA SER A 557 -5.68 18.65 -17.99
C SER A 557 -5.34 20.07 -18.47
N ARG A 558 -6.30 20.81 -19.05
CA ARG A 558 -6.09 22.22 -19.43
C ARG A 558 -5.76 23.10 -18.21
N GLY A 559 -6.40 22.87 -17.07
CA GLY A 559 -6.10 23.56 -15.81
C GLY A 559 -4.68 23.29 -15.32
N ASN A 560 -4.26 22.02 -15.28
CA ASN A 560 -2.91 21.62 -14.89
C ASN A 560 -1.83 22.18 -15.82
N LEU A 561 -2.06 22.13 -17.13
CA LEU A 561 -1.15 22.63 -18.15
C LEU A 561 -1.03 24.16 -18.12
N ARG A 562 -2.13 24.88 -17.81
CA ARG A 562 -2.08 26.33 -17.59
C ARG A 562 -1.25 26.68 -16.37
N PHE A 563 -1.46 25.97 -15.27
CA PHE A 563 -0.70 26.15 -14.03
C PHE A 563 0.81 25.88 -14.24
N PHE A 564 1.16 24.91 -15.09
CA PHE A 564 2.54 24.70 -15.52
C PHE A 564 3.11 25.91 -16.27
N LEU A 565 2.40 26.50 -17.23
CA LEU A 565 2.89 27.69 -17.94
C LEU A 565 3.05 28.91 -17.01
N ASP A 566 2.23 29.02 -15.97
CA ASP A 566 2.32 30.13 -15.03
C ASP A 566 3.53 29.99 -14.07
N GLN A 567 3.79 28.79 -13.54
CA GLN A 567 4.68 28.60 -12.38
C GLN A 567 5.89 27.69 -12.61
N ALA A 568 5.90 26.86 -13.65
CA ALA A 568 6.99 25.92 -13.84
C ALA A 568 8.30 26.63 -14.22
N ASN A 569 9.41 26.01 -13.81
CA ASN A 569 10.74 26.51 -14.12
C ASN A 569 11.04 26.33 -15.62
N ALA A 570 11.37 27.41 -16.31
CA ALA A 570 11.65 27.42 -17.75
C ALA A 570 12.94 26.69 -18.14
N ASP A 571 13.84 26.42 -17.18
CA ASP A 571 15.11 25.71 -17.42
C ASP A 571 14.96 24.18 -17.36
N ARG A 572 13.79 23.67 -16.96
CA ARG A 572 13.56 22.24 -16.73
C ARG A 572 12.60 21.64 -17.77
N TRP A 573 12.93 20.44 -18.22
CA TRP A 573 12.08 19.63 -19.09
C TRP A 573 11.20 18.70 -18.27
N TYR A 574 10.00 18.48 -18.78
CA TYR A 574 8.97 17.67 -18.14
C TYR A 574 8.26 16.81 -19.17
N CYS A 575 7.69 15.69 -18.74
CA CYS A 575 6.83 14.87 -19.59
C CYS A 575 5.45 15.54 -19.71
N PHE A 576 4.98 15.76 -20.94
CA PHE A 576 3.71 16.46 -21.18
C PHE A 576 2.51 15.72 -20.57
N ASP A 577 2.46 14.40 -20.75
CA ASP A 577 1.35 13.57 -20.26
C ASP A 577 1.26 13.57 -18.72
N ASP A 578 2.41 13.43 -18.05
CA ASP A 578 2.47 13.44 -16.58
C ASP A 578 2.07 14.80 -15.99
N ILE A 579 2.47 15.92 -16.62
CA ILE A 579 2.00 17.25 -16.17
C ILE A 579 0.49 17.37 -16.36
N ALA A 580 -0.04 16.92 -17.49
CA ALA A 580 -1.46 17.04 -17.76
C ALA A 580 -2.32 16.25 -16.76
N GLU A 581 -1.82 15.10 -16.29
CA GLU A 581 -2.50 14.28 -15.29
C GLU A 581 -2.30 14.79 -13.86
N ASN A 582 -1.05 15.05 -13.47
CA ASN A 582 -0.62 15.22 -12.08
C ASN A 582 -0.18 16.65 -11.72
N SER A 583 -0.19 17.59 -12.66
CA SER A 583 0.43 18.91 -12.54
C SER A 583 1.95 18.84 -12.35
N HIS A 584 2.66 19.94 -12.59
CA HIS A 584 4.12 19.99 -12.49
C HIS A 584 4.64 19.89 -11.04
N GLN A 585 3.80 20.18 -10.05
CA GLN A 585 4.12 20.03 -8.62
C GLN A 585 3.93 18.58 -8.14
N GLY A 586 3.00 17.84 -8.75
CA GLY A 586 2.71 16.44 -8.45
C GLY A 586 3.42 15.44 -9.37
N SER A 587 4.05 15.94 -10.43
CA SER A 587 4.84 15.16 -11.40
C SER A 587 5.94 14.38 -10.69
N LYS A 588 5.85 13.06 -10.76
CA LYS A 588 6.85 12.12 -10.20
C LYS A 588 7.84 11.67 -11.26
N THR A 589 7.50 11.86 -12.53
CA THR A 589 8.31 11.42 -13.66
C THR A 589 9.61 12.20 -13.74
N LEU A 590 10.73 11.47 -13.67
CA LEU A 590 12.06 12.04 -13.79
C LEU A 590 12.42 12.18 -15.27
N VAL A 591 12.64 13.42 -15.72
CA VAL A 591 13.28 13.67 -17.03
C VAL A 591 14.78 13.80 -16.80
N THR A 592 15.54 12.90 -17.41
CA THR A 592 17.00 12.88 -17.34
C THR A 592 17.61 14.12 -18.01
N PRO A 593 18.85 14.53 -17.63
CA PRO A 593 19.55 15.64 -18.28
C PRO A 593 19.69 15.48 -19.81
N GLN A 594 19.69 14.23 -20.30
CA GLN A 594 19.74 13.88 -21.71
C GLN A 594 18.38 14.04 -22.43
N GLY A 595 17.35 14.54 -21.73
CA GLY A 595 16.02 14.73 -22.30
C GLY A 595 15.31 13.41 -22.57
N ARG A 596 15.38 12.45 -21.65
CA ARG A 596 14.57 11.23 -21.67
C ARG A 596 13.67 11.13 -20.45
N CYS A 597 12.42 10.77 -20.69
CA CYS A 597 11.46 10.39 -19.67
C CYS A 597 11.75 8.98 -19.16
N THR A 598 11.67 8.75 -17.84
CA THR A 598 11.85 7.42 -17.24
C THR A 598 10.64 6.51 -17.39
N ASP A 599 9.46 7.11 -17.57
CA ASP A 599 8.18 6.39 -17.42
C ASP A 599 7.52 6.11 -18.76
N HIS A 600 7.84 6.89 -19.79
CA HIS A 600 7.24 6.78 -21.12
C HIS A 600 8.30 6.70 -22.22
N ASP A 601 8.31 5.58 -22.95
CA ASP A 601 9.05 5.45 -24.20
C ASP A 601 8.40 6.37 -25.25
N SER A 602 9.17 7.30 -25.82
CA SER A 602 8.73 8.23 -26.89
C SER A 602 7.62 9.24 -26.54
N CYS A 603 7.59 9.79 -25.32
CA CYS A 603 6.71 10.92 -24.97
C CYS A 603 7.16 12.30 -25.50
N LEU A 604 6.21 13.23 -25.53
CA LEU A 604 6.48 14.65 -25.75
C LEU A 604 7.08 15.29 -24.49
N LEU A 605 8.26 15.89 -24.62
CA LEU A 605 8.87 16.67 -23.55
C LEU A 605 8.55 18.15 -23.75
N VAL A 606 8.14 18.80 -22.67
CA VAL A 606 7.83 20.21 -22.65
C VAL A 606 8.61 20.97 -21.59
N ARG A 607 8.94 22.22 -21.90
CA ARG A 607 9.34 23.23 -20.92
C ARG A 607 8.56 24.51 -21.18
N ARG A 608 8.48 25.36 -20.16
CA ARG A 608 7.89 26.70 -20.32
C ARG A 608 8.80 27.56 -21.19
N GLY A 609 8.23 28.28 -22.16
CA GLY A 609 8.99 29.26 -22.93
C GLY A 609 9.42 30.47 -22.11
N THR A 610 10.39 31.23 -22.62
CA THR A 610 10.90 32.45 -21.98
C THR A 610 10.76 33.65 -22.92
N GLY A 611 10.76 34.86 -22.36
CA GLY A 611 10.66 36.10 -23.13
C GLY A 611 9.34 36.22 -23.89
N GLU A 612 9.42 36.45 -25.21
CA GLU A 612 8.24 36.58 -26.10
C GLU A 612 7.40 35.30 -26.19
N ASN A 613 7.95 34.16 -25.75
CA ASN A 613 7.28 32.86 -25.74
C ASN A 613 6.87 32.40 -24.33
N GLN A 614 6.73 33.30 -23.36
CA GLN A 614 6.42 32.94 -21.96
C GLN A 614 5.15 32.10 -21.77
N ASP A 615 4.18 32.23 -22.70
CA ASP A 615 2.89 31.53 -22.68
C ASP A 615 2.89 30.28 -23.58
N ALA A 616 4.03 29.88 -24.13
CA ALA A 616 4.17 28.77 -25.07
C ALA A 616 4.77 27.51 -24.44
N PHE A 617 4.37 26.34 -24.96
CA PHE A 617 5.05 25.07 -24.68
C PHE A 617 6.23 24.91 -25.62
N MET A 618 7.44 24.88 -25.09
CA MET A 618 8.63 24.50 -25.86
C MET A 618 8.69 22.98 -25.91
N CYS A 619 8.65 22.40 -27.10
CA CYS A 619 8.45 20.97 -27.34
C CYS A 619 9.68 20.30 -27.95
N LYS A 620 10.01 19.10 -27.45
CA LYS A 620 10.95 18.18 -28.11
C LYS A 620 10.57 16.72 -27.89
N SER A 621 11.10 15.82 -28.72
CA SER A 621 10.93 14.37 -28.54
C SER A 621 11.85 13.84 -27.44
N SER A 622 11.40 12.82 -26.71
CA SER A 622 12.24 12.05 -25.79
C SER A 622 13.20 11.06 -26.47
N SER A 623 13.21 11.02 -27.81
CA SER A 623 13.99 10.05 -28.58
C SER A 623 15.51 10.16 -28.38
N SER A 624 16.12 8.99 -28.27
CA SER A 624 17.54 8.73 -28.09
C SER A 624 18.40 9.32 -29.21
N SER A 625 19.11 10.41 -28.92
CA SER A 625 20.25 10.85 -29.73
C SER A 625 21.35 9.78 -29.70
N SER A 626 21.26 8.83 -30.63
CA SER A 626 22.39 8.04 -31.11
C SER A 626 23.24 8.93 -32.03
N GLY A 627 23.73 10.03 -31.48
CA GLY A 627 24.65 10.94 -32.13
C GLY A 627 26.07 10.44 -31.97
N SER A 628 26.51 9.63 -32.93
CA SER A 628 27.93 9.40 -33.22
C SER A 628 28.61 10.75 -33.48
N SER A 629 29.35 11.27 -32.49
CA SER A 629 30.31 12.33 -32.74
C SER A 629 31.61 11.68 -33.23
N VAL A 630 31.72 11.56 -34.55
CA VAL A 630 33.05 11.57 -35.18
C VAL A 630 33.37 13.03 -35.46
N ALA A 631 34.24 13.59 -34.63
CA ALA A 631 35.10 14.72 -34.95
C ALA A 631 36.45 14.48 -34.25
#